data_AF-A0A9E3FR44-F1
#
_entry.id   AF-A0A9E3FR44-F1
#
_cell.length_a   1.000
_cell.length_b   1.000
_cell.length_c   1.000
_cell.angle_alpha   90.00
_cell.angle_beta   90.00
_cell.angle_gamma   90.00
#
_symmetry.space_group_name_H-M   'P 1'
#
loop_
_entity.id
_entity.type
_entity.pdbx_description
1 polymer ?
#
loop_
_entity_poly.entity_id
_entity_poly.type
_entity_poly.pdbx_seq_one_letter_code
_entity_poly.pdbx_strand_id
1 'polypeptide(L)'
;MKSNFKIGTVLLAGIAIGAIAVQGLHAQGAKLKAYSVSELEILDASAQAAYLPAARKAIEAAHGQALRTAAGRVVQIEGGPAPKNVGIVEWGSLDEAVAFYKSKAWTDLAPERDKAVKTTRRYVVEVEK
;
A
#
# COMPACT_ATOMS: atom_id res chain seq x y z
N MET A 1 45.10 -49.48 -20.30
CA MET A 1 43.66 -49.15 -20.51
C MET A 1 43.31 -47.93 -19.67
N LYS A 2 42.51 -47.01 -20.22
CA LYS A 2 42.27 -45.63 -19.74
C LYS A 2 41.09 -45.56 -18.75
N SER A 3 41.16 -44.56 -17.86
CA SER A 3 40.26 -44.18 -16.74
C SER A 3 38.78 -44.03 -17.11
N ASN A 4 37.86 -44.20 -16.12
CA ASN A 4 36.52 -43.58 -16.06
C ASN A 4 35.84 -43.76 -14.66
N PHE A 5 36.15 -42.88 -13.71
CA PHE A 5 35.44 -42.76 -12.41
C PHE A 5 35.00 -41.31 -12.18
N LYS A 6 33.98 -40.82 -12.91
CA LYS A 6 33.45 -39.46 -12.73
C LYS A 6 31.97 -39.32 -13.10
N ILE A 7 31.05 -40.13 -12.55
CA ILE A 7 29.60 -39.87 -12.75
C ILE A 7 28.76 -40.03 -11.46
N GLY A 8 29.29 -40.58 -10.36
CA GLY A 8 28.47 -40.92 -9.18
C GLY A 8 28.10 -39.78 -8.20
N THR A 9 28.72 -38.60 -8.28
CA THR A 9 28.65 -37.62 -7.15
C THR A 9 27.65 -36.46 -7.34
N VAL A 10 26.97 -36.35 -8.48
CA VAL A 10 26.14 -35.14 -8.75
C VAL A 10 24.71 -35.24 -8.19
N LEU A 11 24.20 -36.42 -7.81
CA LEU A 11 22.79 -36.57 -7.45
C LEU A 11 22.43 -36.11 -6.01
N LEU A 12 23.39 -35.99 -5.09
CA LEU A 12 23.12 -35.65 -3.69
C LEU A 12 23.12 -34.13 -3.39
N ALA A 13 23.53 -33.29 -4.33
CA ALA A 13 23.52 -31.83 -4.15
C ALA A 13 22.15 -31.18 -4.46
N GLY A 14 21.22 -31.90 -5.10
CA GLY A 14 19.93 -31.34 -5.53
C GLY A 14 18.86 -31.23 -4.44
N ILE A 15 18.89 -32.09 -3.41
CA ILE A 15 17.81 -32.17 -2.40
C ILE A 15 17.99 -31.10 -1.31
N ALA A 16 19.23 -30.72 -0.98
CA ALA A 16 19.50 -29.71 0.05
C ALA A 16 19.06 -28.29 -0.36
N ILE A 17 19.18 -27.95 -1.66
CA ILE A 17 18.80 -26.63 -2.18
C ILE A 17 17.26 -26.51 -2.29
N GLY A 18 16.56 -27.60 -2.59
CA GLY A 18 15.10 -27.62 -2.67
C GLY A 18 14.40 -27.28 -1.34
N ALA A 19 14.93 -27.76 -0.21
CA ALA A 19 14.34 -27.49 1.11
C ALA A 19 14.53 -26.03 1.56
N ILE A 20 15.66 -25.40 1.20
CA ILE A 20 15.95 -23.99 1.55
C ILE A 20 15.08 -23.05 0.69
N ALA A 21 14.82 -23.39 -0.58
CA ALA A 21 13.93 -22.62 -1.44
C ALA A 21 12.47 -22.64 -0.94
N VAL A 22 11.99 -23.77 -0.42
CA VAL A 22 10.63 -23.90 0.13
C VAL A 22 10.49 -23.15 1.48
N GLN A 23 11.53 -23.14 2.31
CA GLN A 23 11.53 -22.37 3.56
C GLN A 23 11.70 -20.85 3.36
N GLY A 24 12.45 -20.42 2.33
CA GLY A 24 12.55 -19.01 1.94
C GLY A 24 11.23 -18.44 1.40
N LEU A 25 10.41 -19.28 0.75
CA LEU A 25 9.04 -18.94 0.37
C LEU A 25 8.10 -18.81 1.58
N HIS A 26 8.30 -19.64 2.61
CA HIS A 26 7.54 -19.58 3.87
C HIS A 26 7.88 -18.35 4.74
N ALA A 27 9.03 -17.69 4.54
CA ALA A 27 9.40 -16.46 5.24
C ALA A 27 8.70 -15.20 4.68
N GLN A 28 8.06 -15.31 3.51
CA GLN A 28 7.02 -14.37 3.10
C GLN A 28 5.69 -14.83 3.70
N GLY A 29 5.55 -14.68 5.03
CA GLY A 29 4.22 -14.74 5.63
C GLY A 29 3.27 -13.84 4.84
N ALA A 30 2.03 -14.28 4.61
CA ALA A 30 1.06 -13.52 3.85
C ALA A 30 1.09 -12.06 4.32
N LYS A 31 1.43 -11.13 3.42
CA LYS A 31 1.54 -9.72 3.78
C LYS A 31 0.19 -9.28 4.34
N LEU A 32 0.21 -8.73 5.55
CA LEU A 32 -1.00 -8.23 6.17
C LEU A 32 -1.48 -7.02 5.37
N LYS A 33 -2.79 -6.91 5.19
CA LYS A 33 -3.36 -5.72 4.59
C LYS A 33 -3.01 -4.49 5.41
N ALA A 34 -2.95 -3.34 4.76
CA ALA A 34 -2.79 -2.06 5.44
C ALA A 34 -3.79 -1.04 4.93
N TYR A 35 -4.08 -0.04 5.75
CA TYR A 35 -5.04 1.02 5.47
C TYR A 35 -4.38 2.36 5.66
N SER A 36 -4.29 3.15 4.60
CA SER A 36 -3.94 4.55 4.75
C SER A 36 -5.18 5.36 5.08
N VAL A 37 -5.08 6.17 6.13
CA VAL A 37 -6.14 7.03 6.61
C VAL A 37 -5.66 8.47 6.49
N SER A 38 -6.46 9.30 5.83
CA SER A 38 -6.22 10.73 5.66
C SER A 38 -7.35 11.50 6.28
N GLU A 39 -7.04 12.38 7.23
CA GLU A 39 -7.99 13.37 7.73
C GLU A 39 -7.79 14.67 6.97
N LEU A 40 -8.88 15.15 6.38
CA LEU A 40 -8.86 16.22 5.40
C LEU A 40 -9.86 17.31 5.76
N GLU A 41 -9.57 18.51 5.32
CA GLU A 41 -10.51 19.62 5.21
C GLU A 41 -10.62 20.02 3.75
N ILE A 42 -11.84 20.07 3.21
CA ILE A 42 -12.09 20.53 1.84
C ILE A 42 -11.96 22.05 1.81
N LEU A 43 -11.02 22.54 1.00
CA LEU A 43 -10.80 23.97 0.78
C LEU A 43 -11.63 24.47 -0.40
N ASP A 44 -11.71 23.66 -1.47
CA ASP A 44 -12.52 23.94 -2.66
C ASP A 44 -13.15 22.64 -3.17
N ALA A 45 -14.48 22.59 -3.18
CA ALA A 45 -15.24 21.40 -3.55
C ALA A 45 -15.12 21.05 -5.04
N SER A 46 -15.00 22.05 -5.92
CA SER A 46 -14.84 21.85 -7.36
C SER A 46 -13.45 21.32 -7.68
N ALA A 47 -12.42 21.89 -7.05
CA ALA A 47 -11.05 21.40 -7.16
C ALA A 47 -10.92 19.99 -6.59
N GLN A 48 -11.60 19.68 -5.48
CA GLN A 48 -11.65 18.31 -4.93
C GLN A 48 -12.29 17.33 -5.91
N ALA A 49 -13.43 17.68 -6.50
CA ALA A 49 -14.11 16.84 -7.48
C ALA A 49 -13.24 16.56 -8.71
N ALA A 50 -12.47 17.55 -9.17
CA ALA A 50 -11.52 17.40 -10.28
C ALA A 50 -10.27 16.56 -9.91
N TYR A 51 -9.77 16.72 -8.68
CA TYR A 51 -8.57 16.04 -8.18
C TYR A 51 -8.79 14.56 -7.86
N LEU A 52 -9.93 14.22 -7.25
CA LEU A 52 -10.19 12.86 -6.73
C LEU A 52 -10.05 11.75 -7.78
N PRO A 53 -10.51 11.87 -9.04
CA PRO A 53 -10.30 10.87 -10.07
C PRO A 53 -8.82 10.59 -10.34
N ALA A 54 -7.98 11.62 -10.41
CA ALA A 54 -6.54 11.47 -10.66
C ALA A 54 -5.85 10.77 -9.47
N ALA A 55 -6.19 11.16 -8.23
CA ALA A 55 -5.67 10.51 -7.04
C ALA A 55 -6.05 9.01 -6.98
N ARG A 56 -7.31 8.69 -7.26
CA ARG A 56 -7.80 7.30 -7.28
C ARG A 56 -7.12 6.47 -8.35
N LYS A 57 -6.94 7.03 -9.55
CA LYS A 57 -6.21 6.35 -10.63
C LYS A 57 -4.75 6.07 -10.24
N ALA A 58 -4.07 7.02 -9.59
CA ALA A 58 -2.70 6.82 -9.12
C ALA A 58 -2.62 5.73 -8.03
N ILE A 59 -3.58 5.72 -7.10
CA ILE A 59 -3.72 4.70 -6.06
C ILE A 59 -3.95 3.30 -6.68
N GLU A 60 -4.90 3.18 -7.61
CA GLU A 60 -5.24 1.93 -8.29
C GLU A 60 -4.06 1.39 -9.11
N ALA A 61 -3.31 2.28 -9.78
CA ALA A 61 -2.09 1.91 -10.50
C ALA A 61 -0.96 1.39 -9.58
N ALA A 62 -1.00 1.73 -8.29
CA ALA A 62 -0.09 1.24 -7.27
C ALA A 62 -0.69 0.07 -6.46
N HIS A 63 -1.72 -0.59 -6.99
CA HIS A 63 -2.42 -1.73 -6.37
C HIS A 63 -3.18 -1.39 -5.07
N GLY A 64 -3.35 -0.11 -4.74
CA GLY A 64 -4.23 0.33 -3.67
C GLY A 64 -5.69 0.38 -4.11
N GLN A 65 -6.61 0.19 -3.17
CA GLN A 65 -8.05 0.30 -3.38
C GLN A 65 -8.63 1.47 -2.58
N ALA A 66 -8.93 2.57 -3.26
CA ALA A 66 -9.57 3.72 -2.62
C ALA A 66 -11.03 3.39 -2.25
N LEU A 67 -11.37 3.44 -0.95
CA LEU A 67 -12.70 3.07 -0.43
C LEU A 67 -13.77 4.15 -0.62
N ARG A 68 -13.49 5.16 -1.47
CA ARG A 68 -14.41 6.23 -1.86
C ARG A 68 -14.98 7.08 -0.69
N THR A 69 -14.25 7.18 0.43
CA THR A 69 -14.70 7.90 1.63
C THR A 69 -14.32 9.39 1.68
N ALA A 70 -13.35 9.85 0.88
CA ALA A 70 -12.72 11.18 1.02
C ALA A 70 -13.68 12.39 0.88
N ALA A 71 -14.86 12.20 0.28
CA ALA A 71 -15.92 13.22 0.18
C ALA A 71 -17.21 12.77 0.90
N GLY A 72 -17.14 11.71 1.69
CA GLY A 72 -18.26 11.16 2.44
C GLY A 72 -18.59 11.98 3.69
N ARG A 73 -19.80 11.80 4.19
CA ARG A 73 -20.24 12.35 5.49
C ARG A 73 -19.54 11.61 6.62
N VAL A 74 -18.97 12.37 7.55
CA VAL A 74 -18.44 11.85 8.82
C VAL A 74 -19.48 12.14 9.92
N VAL A 75 -19.71 11.17 10.78
CA VAL A 75 -20.59 11.31 11.96
C VAL A 75 -19.78 10.96 13.19
N GLN A 76 -19.72 11.88 14.15
CA GLN A 76 -19.13 11.62 15.46
C GLN A 76 -20.07 10.71 16.25
N ILE A 77 -19.51 9.67 16.86
CA ILE A 77 -20.25 8.73 17.72
C ILE A 77 -19.89 8.98 19.19
N GLU A 78 -18.60 8.95 19.51
CA GLU A 78 -18.07 9.14 20.87
C GLU A 78 -16.68 9.78 20.85
N GLY A 79 -16.22 10.26 22.01
CA GLY A 79 -14.90 10.87 22.17
C GLY A 79 -14.80 12.30 21.64
N GLY A 80 -13.58 12.69 21.23
CA GLY A 80 -13.27 14.02 20.72
C GLY A 80 -13.93 14.34 19.36
N PRO A 81 -13.75 15.58 18.86
CA PRO A 81 -14.36 16.00 17.60
C PRO A 81 -13.91 15.12 16.43
N ALA A 82 -14.88 14.69 15.62
CA ALA A 82 -14.58 13.92 14.42
C ALA A 82 -13.91 14.79 13.33
N PRO A 83 -13.05 14.20 12.48
CA PRO A 83 -12.49 14.90 11.33
C PRO A 83 -13.58 15.35 10.34
N LYS A 84 -13.33 16.44 9.62
CA LYS A 84 -14.29 16.97 8.62
C LYS A 84 -14.51 16.00 7.47
N ASN A 85 -13.43 15.39 6.96
CA ASN A 85 -13.45 14.40 5.90
C ASN A 85 -12.38 13.33 6.13
N VAL A 86 -12.65 12.09 5.69
CA VAL A 86 -11.73 10.97 5.86
C VAL A 86 -11.54 10.22 4.55
N GLY A 87 -10.31 10.16 4.04
CA GLY A 87 -9.94 9.27 2.93
C GLY A 87 -9.34 7.97 3.44
N ILE A 88 -9.89 6.83 3.03
CA ILE A 88 -9.37 5.50 3.36
C ILE A 88 -8.99 4.77 2.07
N VAL A 89 -7.80 4.17 2.06
CA VAL A 89 -7.31 3.30 0.99
C VAL A 89 -6.82 1.99 1.60
N GLU A 90 -7.27 0.87 1.05
CA GLU A 90 -6.76 -0.46 1.38
C GLU A 90 -5.54 -0.80 0.51
N TRP A 91 -4.54 -1.45 1.08
CA TRP A 91 -3.28 -1.84 0.45
C TRP A 91 -2.97 -3.31 0.71
N GLY A 92 -2.25 -3.94 -0.21
CA GLY A 92 -1.78 -5.32 -0.05
C GLY A 92 -0.74 -5.47 1.07
N SER A 93 -0.01 -4.40 1.40
CA SER A 93 0.88 -4.33 2.55
C SER A 93 1.16 -2.91 3.04
N LEU A 94 1.72 -2.81 4.25
CA LEU A 94 2.24 -1.54 4.78
C LEU A 94 3.30 -0.92 3.86
N ASP A 95 4.22 -1.73 3.35
CA ASP A 95 5.31 -1.27 2.47
C ASP A 95 4.78 -0.66 1.16
N GLU A 96 3.76 -1.26 0.55
CA GLU A 96 3.14 -0.76 -0.68
C GLU A 96 2.51 0.63 -0.45
N ALA A 97 1.79 0.78 0.67
CA ALA A 97 1.21 2.06 1.06
C ALA A 97 2.28 3.15 1.26
N VAL A 98 3.33 2.83 2.02
CA VAL A 98 4.42 3.78 2.31
C VAL A 98 5.17 4.15 1.04
N ALA A 99 5.45 3.17 0.17
CA ALA A 99 6.11 3.41 -1.11
C ALA A 99 5.26 4.33 -2.00
N PHE A 100 3.94 4.12 -2.07
CA PHE A 100 3.05 4.97 -2.85
C PHE A 100 3.07 6.43 -2.37
N TYR A 101 2.91 6.69 -1.07
CA TYR A 101 2.86 8.07 -0.56
C TYR A 101 4.21 8.80 -0.61
N LYS A 102 5.32 8.08 -0.76
CA LYS A 102 6.66 8.65 -1.02
C LYS A 102 7.00 8.75 -2.51
N SER A 103 6.14 8.24 -3.40
CA SER A 103 6.40 8.18 -4.83
C SER A 103 6.20 9.53 -5.53
N LYS A 104 6.85 9.67 -6.69
CA LYS A 104 6.63 10.81 -7.59
C LYS A 104 5.17 10.91 -8.03
N ALA A 105 4.50 9.78 -8.27
CA ALA A 105 3.09 9.75 -8.67
C ALA A 105 2.17 10.40 -7.63
N TRP A 106 2.51 10.30 -6.33
CA TRP A 106 1.79 10.99 -5.28
C TRP A 106 2.20 12.47 -5.14
N THR A 107 3.50 12.77 -5.23
CA THR A 107 3.97 14.15 -5.05
C THR A 107 3.61 15.07 -6.22
N ASP A 108 3.52 14.54 -7.44
CA ASP A 108 3.11 15.29 -8.64
C ASP A 108 1.68 15.83 -8.54
N LEU A 109 0.85 15.17 -7.73
CA LEU A 109 -0.53 15.57 -7.46
C LEU A 109 -0.65 16.69 -6.42
N ALA A 110 0.46 17.10 -5.78
CA ALA A 110 0.43 18.10 -4.71
C ALA A 110 -0.18 19.45 -5.13
N PRO A 111 0.13 20.03 -6.31
CA PRO A 111 -0.44 21.32 -6.71
C PRO A 111 -1.97 21.32 -6.79
N GLU A 112 -2.58 20.26 -7.30
CA GLU A 112 -4.04 20.11 -7.39
C GLU A 112 -4.62 19.75 -6.02
N ARG A 113 -3.97 18.84 -5.30
CA ARG A 113 -4.38 18.41 -3.96
C ARG A 113 -4.42 19.60 -2.99
N ASP A 114 -3.40 20.43 -2.97
CA ASP A 114 -3.24 21.50 -1.98
C ASP A 114 -4.19 22.68 -2.25
N LYS A 115 -4.69 22.81 -3.49
CA LYS A 115 -5.84 23.68 -3.81
C LYS A 115 -7.16 23.09 -3.32
N ALA A 116 -7.31 21.77 -3.45
CA ALA A 116 -8.55 21.06 -3.15
C ALA A 116 -8.78 20.83 -1.65
N VAL A 117 -7.74 20.40 -0.93
CA VAL A 117 -7.85 19.92 0.44
C VAL A 117 -6.62 20.30 1.27
N LYS A 118 -6.84 20.59 2.54
CA LYS A 118 -5.80 20.62 3.57
C LYS A 118 -5.74 19.24 4.22
N THR A 119 -4.57 18.60 4.25
CA THR A 119 -4.38 17.35 5.01
C THR A 119 -4.01 17.70 6.45
N THR A 120 -4.86 17.33 7.41
CA THR A 120 -4.57 17.48 8.84
C THR A 120 -3.53 16.45 9.27
N ARG A 121 -3.78 15.19 8.91
CA ARG A 121 -2.84 14.08 9.10
C ARG A 121 -3.10 12.97 8.09
N ARG A 122 -2.05 12.23 7.78
CA ARG A 122 -2.12 10.98 7.01
C ARG A 122 -1.21 9.95 7.65
N TYR A 123 -1.70 8.75 7.86
CA TYR A 123 -0.97 7.64 8.43
C TYR A 123 -1.40 6.33 7.78
N VAL A 124 -0.63 5.27 8.00
CA VAL A 124 -0.96 3.92 7.52
C VAL A 124 -1.01 3.00 8.73
N VAL A 125 -2.03 2.13 8.78
CA VAL A 125 -2.24 1.14 9.83
C VAL A 125 -2.26 -0.24 9.18
N GLU A 126 -1.41 -1.14 9.65
CA GLU A 126 -1.44 -2.55 9.23
C GLU A 126 -2.46 -3.32 10.08
N VAL A 127 -3.07 -4.36 9.50
CA VAL A 127 -3.95 -5.29 10.23
C VAL A 127 -3.15 -6.02 11.31
N GLU A 128 -3.76 -6.26 12.47
CA GLU A 128 -3.16 -7.08 13.54
C GLU A 128 -2.98 -8.55 13.12
N LYS A 129 -2.07 -9.26 13.80
CA LYS A 129 -1.80 -10.68 13.53
C LYS A 129 -2.69 -11.60 14.32
#